data_AF-A0A971DVP3-F1
#
_entry.id   AF-A0A971DVP3-F1
#
_cell.length_a   1.000
_cell.length_b   1.000
_cell.length_c   1.000
_cell.angle_alpha   90.00
_cell.angle_beta   90.00
_cell.angle_gamma   90.00
#
_symmetry.space_group_name_H-M   'P 1'
#
loop_
_entity.id
_entity.type
_entity.pdbx_description
1 polymer ?
#
loop_
_entity_poly.entity_id
_entity_poly.type
_entity_poly.pdbx_seq_one_letter_code
_entity_poly.pdbx_strand_id
1 'polypeptide(L)'
;MRKLVEKEGLTFDDVLLVPQHSEVLPNQVDLTTWLTKKIKLNIPIMSAAMDTVTENRMAIAIAREGGIGIIHKNMSIEEQADQVDKVKRSEHGVIVDPFYLSKDHLLSDAVSLMEKYRISGVPITENGKLIGIITNRDIRFETDFSKRIEEVMTSENLITAPVGTTLSEAQEILRKHKIEKLPLVDDEGYLKGLITIKDIEKTIQYPNSAKDDKGRLLVGAAVGIAKDTMERIEALVDANVDVIAVDTAHGHSQNVINLVKEIKTKFPDLQLIAGNVATAEATRALIEAGADCIKVGIGPGSICTTRVVAGIGVPQITAIYDCAQEADKYGIPVIADGGIKYSGDITKAIAAGASVVMLG
;
A
#
# COMPACT_ATOMS: atom_id res chain seq x y z
N MET A 1 2.47 30.15 35.42
CA MET A 1 2.48 28.67 35.38
C MET A 1 1.10 28.22 34.92
N ARG A 2 0.97 27.60 33.74
CA ARG A 2 -0.25 26.86 33.40
C ARG A 2 -0.33 25.66 34.35
N LYS A 3 -1.53 25.36 34.87
CA LYS A 3 -1.72 24.24 35.80
C LYS A 3 -1.32 22.93 35.10
N LEU A 4 -0.61 22.06 35.82
CA LEU A 4 -0.04 20.80 35.31
C LEU A 4 -1.08 19.70 35.02
N VAL A 5 -2.33 19.86 35.48
CA VAL A 5 -3.42 18.90 35.28
C VAL A 5 -4.66 19.70 34.90
N GLU A 6 -5.01 19.70 33.61
CA GLU A 6 -6.20 20.42 33.09
C GLU A 6 -7.23 19.50 32.45
N LYS A 7 -6.91 18.24 32.12
CA LYS A 7 -7.82 17.32 31.44
C LYS A 7 -7.80 15.93 32.04
N GLU A 8 -8.99 15.41 32.34
CA GLU A 8 -9.22 13.97 32.48
C GLU A 8 -9.13 13.32 31.10
N GLY A 9 -8.65 12.09 31.02
CA GLY A 9 -8.56 11.34 29.77
C GLY A 9 -9.07 9.91 29.96
N LEU A 10 -9.71 9.38 28.93
CA LEU A 10 -10.29 8.05 28.87
C LEU A 10 -9.51 7.19 27.87
N THR A 11 -9.39 5.91 28.16
CA THR A 11 -8.87 4.88 27.27
C THR A 11 -9.96 3.87 26.90
N PHE A 12 -9.61 2.87 26.09
CA PHE A 12 -10.55 1.86 25.59
C PHE A 12 -11.33 1.14 26.70
N ASP A 13 -10.65 0.77 27.79
CA ASP A 13 -11.23 0.01 28.89
C ASP A 13 -12.17 0.84 29.78
N ASP A 14 -12.13 2.18 29.68
CA ASP A 14 -12.96 3.07 30.49
C ASP A 14 -14.39 3.23 29.94
N VAL A 15 -14.64 2.77 28.71
CA VAL A 15 -15.89 3.05 27.97
C VAL A 15 -16.49 1.81 27.31
N LEU A 16 -17.82 1.84 27.15
CA LEU A 16 -18.59 0.91 26.32
C LEU A 16 -19.47 1.70 25.36
N LEU A 17 -19.73 1.14 24.18
CA LEU A 17 -20.70 1.71 23.25
C LEU A 17 -22.11 1.30 23.66
N VAL A 18 -23.01 2.29 23.72
CA VAL A 18 -24.42 2.05 24.08
C VAL A 18 -25.14 1.48 22.86
N PRO A 19 -25.78 0.29 22.95
CA PRO A 19 -26.57 -0.26 21.85
C PRO A 19 -27.71 0.69 21.48
N GLN A 20 -27.93 0.86 20.17
CA GLN A 20 -29.03 1.65 19.61
C GLN A 20 -29.90 0.80 18.69
N HIS A 21 -31.07 1.33 18.33
CA HIS A 21 -31.96 0.70 17.35
C HIS A 21 -31.23 0.54 16.00
N SER A 22 -31.27 -0.67 15.41
CA SER A 22 -30.68 -0.97 14.12
C SER A 22 -31.66 -1.74 13.25
N GLU A 23 -31.81 -1.31 12.00
CA GLU A 23 -32.54 -2.04 10.95
C GLU A 23 -31.59 -2.80 10.01
N VAL A 24 -30.28 -2.67 10.24
CA VAL A 24 -29.22 -3.25 9.40
C VAL A 24 -28.64 -4.49 10.08
N LEU A 25 -28.47 -5.57 9.31
CA LEU A 25 -27.80 -6.78 9.77
C LEU A 25 -26.27 -6.64 9.66
N PRO A 26 -25.47 -7.29 10.53
CA PRO A 26 -24.02 -7.16 10.50
C PRO A 26 -23.35 -7.48 9.15
N ASN A 27 -23.89 -8.42 8.38
CA ASN A 27 -23.38 -8.79 7.05
C ASN A 27 -23.76 -7.80 5.93
N GLN A 28 -24.59 -6.80 6.23
CA GLN A 28 -25.00 -5.74 5.32
C GLN A 28 -24.22 -4.43 5.57
N VAL A 29 -23.39 -4.39 6.61
CA VAL A 29 -22.61 -3.20 6.96
C VAL A 29 -21.46 -3.02 5.97
N ASP A 30 -21.32 -1.80 5.45
CA ASP A 30 -20.17 -1.39 4.65
C ASP A 30 -19.04 -0.92 5.57
N LEU A 31 -17.87 -1.55 5.46
CA LEU A 31 -16.66 -1.24 6.24
C LEU A 31 -15.71 -0.31 5.47
N THR A 32 -16.10 0.12 4.28
CA THR A 32 -15.36 1.05 3.46
C THR A 32 -15.02 2.33 4.21
N THR A 33 -13.79 2.81 4.05
CA THR A 33 -13.33 4.06 4.67
C THR A 33 -12.36 4.82 3.78
N TRP A 34 -12.11 6.07 4.11
CA TRP A 34 -11.13 6.93 3.45
C TRP A 34 -9.93 7.13 4.36
N LEU A 35 -8.75 6.67 3.92
CA LEU A 35 -7.47 6.93 4.60
C LEU A 35 -7.01 8.37 4.35
N THR A 36 -7.21 8.83 3.12
CA THR A 36 -7.02 10.23 2.71
C THR A 36 -8.19 10.63 1.81
N LYS A 37 -8.23 11.88 1.35
CA LYS A 37 -9.24 12.31 0.36
C LYS A 37 -9.16 11.55 -0.98
N LYS A 38 -8.04 10.89 -1.29
CA LYS A 38 -7.85 10.12 -2.54
C LYS A 38 -7.74 8.61 -2.32
N ILE A 39 -7.33 8.15 -1.14
CA ILE A 39 -7.12 6.72 -0.87
C ILE A 39 -8.31 6.15 -0.11
N LYS A 40 -9.00 5.23 -0.77
CA LYS A 40 -10.12 4.46 -0.25
C LYS A 40 -9.66 3.05 0.14
N LEU A 41 -10.08 2.60 1.31
CA LEU A 41 -9.88 1.23 1.81
C LEU A 41 -11.23 0.53 1.91
N ASN A 42 -11.25 -0.79 1.78
CA ASN A 42 -12.46 -1.61 1.91
C ASN A 42 -12.69 -2.10 3.34
N ILE A 43 -11.65 -2.03 4.19
CA ILE A 43 -11.75 -2.20 5.64
C ILE A 43 -10.91 -1.12 6.35
N PRO A 44 -11.26 -0.70 7.59
CA PRO A 44 -10.59 0.38 8.29
C PRO A 44 -9.35 -0.10 9.07
N ILE A 45 -8.54 -0.97 8.46
CA ILE A 45 -7.38 -1.60 9.10
C ILE A 45 -6.12 -1.33 8.29
N MET A 46 -5.05 -0.92 8.97
CA MET A 46 -3.72 -0.83 8.40
C MET A 46 -2.66 -1.46 9.31
N SER A 47 -1.58 -1.99 8.72
CA SER A 47 -0.48 -2.60 9.47
C SER A 47 0.63 -1.59 9.75
N ALA A 48 1.15 -1.61 10.98
CA ALA A 48 2.10 -0.63 11.48
C ALA A 48 3.48 -0.74 10.82
N ALA A 49 4.17 0.39 10.73
CA ALA A 49 5.50 0.52 10.13
C ALA A 49 6.63 0.04 11.05
N MET A 50 6.55 -1.21 11.48
CA MET A 50 7.51 -1.88 12.36
C MET A 50 8.18 -3.04 11.61
N ASP A 51 9.47 -3.25 11.85
CA ASP A 51 10.28 -4.31 11.22
C ASP A 51 9.78 -5.73 11.56
N THR A 52 9.14 -5.88 12.72
CA THR A 52 8.49 -7.13 13.13
C THR A 52 7.09 -7.34 12.55
N VAL A 53 6.55 -6.37 11.79
CA VAL A 53 5.14 -6.36 11.35
C VAL A 53 5.04 -6.27 9.84
N THR A 54 5.56 -5.21 9.23
CA THR A 54 5.19 -4.85 7.84
C THR A 54 6.38 -4.75 6.90
N GLU A 55 6.66 -5.86 6.23
CA GLU A 55 7.37 -5.92 4.95
C GLU A 55 6.40 -6.24 3.80
N ASN A 56 6.90 -6.47 2.58
CA ASN A 56 6.09 -6.75 1.39
C ASN A 56 5.04 -7.85 1.62
N ARG A 57 5.37 -8.90 2.37
CA ARG A 57 4.46 -10.05 2.58
C ARG A 57 3.20 -9.63 3.34
N MET A 58 3.37 -8.84 4.41
CA MET A 58 2.26 -8.32 5.20
C MET A 58 1.50 -7.26 4.41
N ALA A 59 2.21 -6.33 3.75
CA ALA A 59 1.58 -5.30 2.92
C ALA A 59 0.70 -5.89 1.81
N ILE A 60 1.17 -6.95 1.12
CA ILE A 60 0.38 -7.69 0.14
C ILE A 60 -0.85 -8.35 0.80
N ALA A 61 -0.65 -9.02 1.94
CA ALA A 61 -1.72 -9.74 2.60
C ALA A 61 -2.84 -8.80 3.08
N ILE A 62 -2.49 -7.70 3.75
CA ILE A 62 -3.50 -6.77 4.25
C ILE A 62 -4.18 -6.00 3.12
N ALA A 63 -3.47 -5.66 2.04
CA ALA A 63 -4.07 -5.03 0.88
C ALA A 63 -5.09 -5.96 0.19
N ARG A 64 -4.83 -7.27 0.13
CA ARG A 64 -5.79 -8.27 -0.38
C ARG A 64 -7.08 -8.36 0.44
N GLU A 65 -6.97 -8.21 1.75
CA GLU A 65 -8.12 -8.19 2.66
C GLU A 65 -8.84 -6.83 2.69
N GLY A 66 -8.33 -5.83 1.96
CA GLY A 66 -8.96 -4.52 1.80
C GLY A 66 -8.41 -3.40 2.66
N GLY A 67 -7.35 -3.65 3.42
CA GLY A 67 -6.62 -2.65 4.19
C GLY A 67 -5.40 -2.11 3.44
N ILE A 68 -4.40 -1.63 4.18
CA ILE A 68 -3.12 -1.17 3.61
C ILE A 68 -1.97 -1.45 4.58
N GLY A 69 -0.80 -1.80 4.05
CA GLY A 69 0.41 -1.96 4.86
C GLY A 69 1.35 -0.77 4.69
N ILE A 70 1.97 -0.33 5.79
CA ILE A 70 3.03 0.68 5.77
C ILE A 70 4.39 0.00 5.95
N ILE A 71 5.21 -0.03 4.90
CA ILE A 71 6.56 -0.60 4.94
C ILE A 71 7.44 0.20 5.92
N HIS A 72 8.07 -0.49 6.87
CA HIS A 72 8.95 0.15 7.85
C HIS A 72 10.22 0.74 7.20
N LYS A 73 10.88 1.66 7.92
CA LYS A 73 12.08 2.39 7.46
C LYS A 73 13.40 1.84 8.00
N ASN A 74 13.38 0.73 8.73
CA ASN A 74 14.57 0.12 9.35
C ASN A 74 15.35 -0.74 8.33
N MET A 75 15.71 -0.14 7.20
CA MET A 75 16.44 -0.74 6.07
C MET A 75 17.02 0.37 5.18
N SER A 76 17.80 0.02 4.16
CA SER A 76 18.32 1.01 3.21
C SER A 76 17.20 1.69 2.42
N ILE A 77 17.53 2.75 1.67
CA ILE A 77 16.56 3.44 0.80
C ILE A 77 16.13 2.49 -0.33
N GLU A 78 17.11 1.82 -0.94
CA GLU A 78 16.93 0.88 -2.04
C GLU A 78 16.14 -0.34 -1.61
N GLU A 79 16.43 -0.90 -0.43
CA GLU A 79 15.68 -2.03 0.12
C GLU A 79 14.22 -1.67 0.35
N GLN A 80 13.94 -0.47 0.90
CA GLN A 80 12.57 -0.04 1.14
C GLN A 80 11.80 0.19 -0.16
N ALA A 81 12.44 0.79 -1.17
CA ALA A 81 11.87 0.96 -2.50
C ALA A 81 11.58 -0.39 -3.18
N ASP A 82 12.49 -1.37 -3.05
CA ASP A 82 12.28 -2.73 -3.57
C ASP A 82 11.12 -3.45 -2.86
N GLN A 83 10.92 -3.24 -1.55
CA GLN A 83 9.75 -3.74 -0.83
C GLN A 83 8.44 -3.16 -1.39
N VAL A 84 8.41 -1.85 -1.67
CA VAL A 84 7.25 -1.19 -2.31
C VAL A 84 7.01 -1.75 -3.71
N ASP A 85 8.05 -1.83 -4.55
CA ASP A 85 7.96 -2.35 -5.93
C ASP A 85 7.38 -3.78 -5.94
N LYS A 86 7.81 -4.64 -5.02
CA LYS A 86 7.26 -6.01 -4.86
C LYS A 86 5.77 -6.01 -4.52
N VAL A 87 5.28 -5.08 -3.72
CA VAL A 87 3.85 -4.98 -3.40
C VAL A 87 3.06 -4.49 -4.62
N LYS A 88 3.51 -3.39 -5.23
CA LYS A 88 2.87 -2.82 -6.43
C LYS A 88 2.84 -3.81 -7.58
N ARG A 89 3.81 -4.72 -7.67
CA ARG A 89 3.86 -5.75 -8.71
C ARG A 89 3.18 -7.07 -8.37
N SER A 90 2.71 -7.26 -7.14
CA SER A 90 2.16 -8.53 -6.68
C SER A 90 0.90 -8.93 -7.44
N GLU A 91 0.09 -7.95 -7.83
CA GLU A 91 -1.15 -8.15 -8.59
C GLU A 91 -1.34 -7.02 -9.56
N HIS A 92 -1.68 -7.37 -10.79
CA HIS A 92 -2.14 -6.42 -11.80
C HIS A 92 -3.36 -7.02 -12.47
N GLY A 93 -4.49 -6.32 -12.51
CA GLY A 93 -5.59 -6.76 -13.39
C GLY A 93 -5.12 -6.82 -14.85
N VAL A 94 -4.42 -5.77 -15.28
CA VAL A 94 -3.72 -5.70 -16.55
C VAL A 94 -2.34 -5.14 -16.28
N ILE A 95 -1.27 -5.85 -16.65
CA ILE A 95 0.10 -5.33 -16.52
C ILE A 95 0.28 -4.31 -17.64
N VAL A 96 0.26 -3.02 -17.29
CA VAL A 96 0.58 -1.91 -18.19
C VAL A 96 2.10 -1.74 -18.17
N ASP A 97 2.76 -1.83 -19.33
CA ASP A 97 4.22 -1.87 -19.47
C ASP A 97 4.89 -3.13 -18.88
N PRO A 98 4.63 -4.32 -19.46
CA PRO A 98 5.26 -5.56 -18.99
C PRO A 98 6.75 -5.58 -19.31
N PHE A 99 7.56 -6.18 -18.43
CA PHE A 99 8.95 -6.48 -18.77
C PHE A 99 9.01 -7.33 -20.03
N TYR A 100 9.86 -6.94 -20.97
CA TYR A 100 10.12 -7.69 -22.18
C TYR A 100 11.62 -7.82 -22.40
N LEU A 101 12.01 -8.88 -23.10
CA LEU A 101 13.38 -9.09 -23.56
C LEU A 101 13.43 -9.07 -25.08
N SER A 102 14.61 -8.89 -25.66
CA SER A 102 14.81 -9.09 -27.08
C SER A 102 15.13 -10.56 -27.38
N LYS A 103 14.93 -10.96 -28.64
CA LYS A 103 15.29 -12.31 -29.13
C LYS A 103 16.77 -12.67 -28.95
N ASP A 104 17.62 -11.64 -28.83
CA ASP A 104 19.07 -11.75 -28.74
C ASP A 104 19.58 -11.99 -27.31
N HIS A 105 18.74 -11.78 -26.29
CA HIS A 105 19.08 -12.05 -24.89
C HIS A 105 19.26 -13.56 -24.65
N LEU A 106 19.93 -13.90 -23.57
CA LEU A 106 20.17 -15.28 -23.17
C LEU A 106 19.00 -15.83 -22.33
N LEU A 107 18.85 -17.15 -22.32
CA LEU A 107 17.93 -17.83 -21.41
C LEU A 107 18.21 -17.48 -19.94
N SER A 108 19.48 -17.30 -19.56
CA SER A 108 19.87 -16.87 -18.21
C SER A 108 19.27 -15.51 -17.80
N ASP A 109 19.10 -14.59 -18.75
CA ASP A 109 18.51 -13.27 -18.50
C ASP A 109 17.02 -13.41 -18.19
N ALA A 110 16.32 -14.25 -18.96
CA ALA A 110 14.91 -14.57 -18.73
C ALA A 110 14.70 -15.25 -17.37
N VAL A 111 15.54 -16.23 -17.01
CA VAL A 111 15.47 -16.90 -15.70
C VAL A 111 15.69 -15.92 -14.56
N SER A 112 16.73 -15.08 -14.65
CA SER A 112 17.03 -14.08 -13.62
C SER A 112 15.87 -13.11 -13.42
N LEU A 113 15.23 -12.69 -14.51
CA LEU A 113 14.07 -11.80 -14.47
C LEU A 113 12.84 -12.51 -13.88
N MET A 114 12.56 -13.75 -14.29
CA MET A 114 11.48 -14.57 -13.74
C MET A 114 11.64 -14.84 -12.24
N GLU A 115 12.86 -15.13 -11.77
CA GLU A 115 13.16 -15.35 -10.35
C GLU A 115 13.02 -14.07 -9.54
N LYS A 116 13.64 -12.98 -10.01
CA LYS A 116 13.61 -11.68 -9.34
C LYS A 116 12.19 -11.16 -9.15
N TYR A 117 11.37 -11.22 -10.19
CA TYR A 117 10.00 -10.68 -10.17
C TYR A 117 8.92 -11.74 -9.89
N ARG A 118 9.30 -13.00 -9.70
CA ARG A 118 8.39 -14.15 -9.47
C ARG A 118 7.29 -14.29 -10.55
N ILE A 119 7.62 -13.94 -11.78
CA ILE A 119 6.75 -14.08 -12.95
C ILE A 119 7.06 -15.38 -13.70
N SER A 120 6.07 -15.99 -14.35
CA SER A 120 6.23 -17.29 -15.03
C SER A 120 6.34 -17.19 -16.55
N GLY A 121 6.41 -15.98 -17.09
CA GLY A 121 6.57 -15.73 -18.51
C GLY A 121 6.96 -14.29 -18.82
N VAL A 122 7.71 -14.12 -19.90
CA VAL A 122 8.28 -12.85 -20.35
C VAL A 122 7.99 -12.70 -21.85
N PRO A 123 7.24 -11.66 -22.25
CA PRO A 123 7.08 -11.30 -23.66
C PRO A 123 8.42 -10.97 -24.33
N ILE A 124 8.57 -11.38 -25.59
CA ILE A 124 9.76 -11.11 -26.40
C ILE A 124 9.40 -10.13 -27.50
N THR A 125 10.15 -9.03 -27.58
CA THR A 125 9.88 -7.97 -28.55
C THR A 125 11.08 -7.68 -29.45
N GLU A 126 10.80 -7.19 -30.66
CA GLU A 126 11.78 -6.60 -31.57
C GLU A 126 11.31 -5.19 -31.91
N ASN A 127 12.11 -4.17 -31.54
CA ASN A 127 11.72 -2.76 -31.66
C ASN A 127 10.34 -2.45 -31.05
N GLY A 128 9.95 -3.16 -29.98
CA GLY A 128 8.66 -3.01 -29.30
C GLY A 128 7.50 -3.83 -29.91
N LYS A 129 7.66 -4.44 -31.08
CA LYS A 129 6.68 -5.38 -31.64
C LYS A 129 6.80 -6.73 -30.98
N LEU A 130 5.66 -7.32 -30.58
CA LEU A 130 5.63 -8.64 -29.98
C LEU A 130 5.96 -9.71 -31.02
N ILE A 131 7.02 -10.47 -30.80
CA ILE A 131 7.48 -11.55 -31.70
C ILE A 131 7.48 -12.93 -31.03
N GLY A 132 7.29 -12.99 -29.71
CA GLY A 132 7.29 -14.24 -28.99
C GLY A 132 6.93 -14.10 -27.52
N ILE A 133 6.85 -15.23 -26.83
CA ILE A 133 6.79 -15.29 -25.37
C ILE A 133 7.63 -16.47 -24.90
N ILE A 134 8.38 -16.28 -23.82
CA ILE A 134 9.05 -17.36 -23.12
C ILE A 134 8.39 -17.60 -21.77
N THR A 135 8.19 -18.85 -21.40
CA THR A 135 7.49 -19.26 -20.18
C THR A 135 8.26 -20.32 -19.42
N ASN A 136 7.87 -20.56 -18.16
CA ASN A 136 8.41 -21.68 -17.37
C ASN A 136 8.31 -23.04 -18.08
N ARG A 137 7.36 -23.23 -19.00
CA ARG A 137 7.21 -24.49 -19.73
C ARG A 137 8.35 -24.70 -20.72
N ASP A 138 8.77 -23.62 -21.37
CA ASP A 138 9.81 -23.61 -22.39
C ASP A 138 11.19 -23.83 -21.74
N ILE A 139 11.38 -23.26 -20.55
CA ILE A 139 12.65 -23.33 -19.80
C ILE A 139 12.81 -24.66 -19.04
N ARG A 140 11.72 -25.31 -18.60
CA ARG A 140 11.76 -26.45 -17.65
C ARG A 140 12.66 -27.61 -18.09
N PHE A 141 12.83 -27.83 -19.38
CA PHE A 141 13.61 -28.94 -19.92
C PHE A 141 14.94 -28.50 -20.54
N GLU A 142 15.27 -27.21 -20.48
CA GLU A 142 16.53 -26.69 -20.97
C GLU A 142 17.64 -26.89 -19.94
N THR A 143 18.79 -27.35 -20.40
CA THR A 143 20.00 -27.56 -19.59
C THR A 143 21.10 -26.56 -19.92
N ASP A 144 21.01 -25.89 -21.07
CA ASP A 144 21.95 -24.89 -21.54
C ASP A 144 21.29 -23.51 -21.54
N PHE A 145 21.58 -22.73 -20.51
CA PHE A 145 21.06 -21.37 -20.33
C PHE A 145 21.84 -20.31 -21.10
N SER A 146 22.86 -20.69 -21.87
CA SER A 146 23.63 -19.78 -22.73
C SER A 146 23.04 -19.62 -24.13
N LYS A 147 21.99 -20.39 -24.47
CA LYS A 147 21.27 -20.23 -25.73
C LYS A 147 20.52 -18.90 -25.79
N ARG A 148 20.31 -18.42 -27.01
CA ARG A 148 19.50 -17.23 -27.26
C ARG A 148 18.02 -17.56 -27.06
N ILE A 149 17.25 -16.56 -26.61
CA ILE A 149 15.81 -16.72 -26.41
C ILE A 149 15.10 -17.13 -27.70
N GLU A 150 15.54 -16.65 -28.86
CA GLU A 150 14.93 -16.97 -30.16
C GLU A 150 14.88 -18.47 -30.47
N GLU A 151 15.79 -19.26 -29.90
CA GLU A 151 15.90 -20.70 -30.15
C GLU A 151 14.86 -21.51 -29.35
N VAL A 152 14.28 -20.92 -28.30
CA VAL A 152 13.45 -21.63 -27.31
C VAL A 152 12.05 -21.01 -27.14
N MET A 153 11.89 -19.72 -27.43
CA MET A 153 10.61 -19.03 -27.25
C MET A 153 9.49 -19.60 -28.13
N THR A 154 8.26 -19.45 -27.67
CA THR A 154 7.09 -19.65 -28.55
C THR A 154 6.95 -18.41 -29.44
N SER A 155 7.08 -18.59 -30.76
CA SER A 155 7.01 -17.52 -31.77
C SER A 155 5.83 -17.66 -32.75
N GLU A 156 5.30 -18.88 -32.91
CA GLU A 156 4.17 -19.16 -33.80
C GLU A 156 2.84 -19.27 -33.04
N ASN A 157 1.74 -18.92 -33.70
CA ASN A 157 0.38 -19.00 -33.15
C ASN A 157 0.19 -18.28 -31.80
N LEU A 158 0.89 -17.14 -31.64
CA LEU A 158 0.74 -16.27 -30.48
C LEU A 158 -0.71 -15.80 -30.38
N ILE A 159 -1.35 -16.14 -29.29
CA ILE A 159 -2.68 -15.63 -28.96
C ILE A 159 -2.49 -14.30 -28.25
N THR A 160 -3.02 -13.25 -28.84
CA THR A 160 -2.98 -11.88 -28.31
C THR A 160 -4.40 -11.32 -28.19
N ALA A 161 -4.54 -10.21 -27.48
CA ALA A 161 -5.80 -9.47 -27.42
C ALA A 161 -5.53 -7.95 -27.57
N PRO A 162 -6.52 -7.16 -28.03
CA PRO A 162 -6.35 -5.72 -28.19
C PRO A 162 -6.26 -5.00 -26.83
N VAL A 163 -5.65 -3.82 -26.82
CA VAL A 163 -5.73 -2.90 -25.67
C VAL A 163 -7.19 -2.59 -25.35
N GLY A 164 -7.54 -2.63 -24.05
CA GLY A 164 -8.92 -2.43 -23.58
C GLY A 164 -9.68 -3.73 -23.31
N THR A 165 -9.09 -4.89 -23.60
CA THR A 165 -9.64 -6.20 -23.22
C THR A 165 -9.89 -6.27 -21.71
N THR A 166 -11.12 -6.58 -21.34
CA THR A 166 -11.55 -6.70 -19.93
C THR A 166 -11.04 -8.00 -19.31
N LEU A 167 -11.00 -8.07 -17.97
CA LEU A 167 -10.62 -9.30 -17.25
C LEU A 167 -11.53 -10.49 -17.61
N SER A 168 -12.83 -10.25 -17.82
CA SER A 168 -13.79 -11.29 -18.20
C SER A 168 -13.56 -11.80 -19.61
N GLU A 169 -13.31 -10.93 -20.58
CA GLU A 169 -12.96 -11.32 -21.96
C GLU A 169 -11.62 -12.07 -21.99
N ALA A 170 -10.63 -11.57 -21.26
CA ALA A 170 -9.33 -12.24 -21.12
C ALA A 170 -9.49 -13.65 -20.53
N GLN A 171 -10.34 -13.82 -19.51
CA GLN A 171 -10.65 -15.13 -18.94
C GLN A 171 -11.21 -16.11 -19.97
N GLU A 172 -12.11 -15.64 -20.84
CA GLU A 172 -12.67 -16.47 -21.92
C GLU A 172 -11.62 -16.86 -22.96
N ILE A 173 -10.76 -15.94 -23.36
CA ILE A 173 -9.67 -16.19 -24.31
C ILE A 173 -8.68 -17.20 -23.73
N LEU A 174 -8.19 -16.96 -22.51
CA LEU A 174 -7.27 -17.86 -21.80
C LEU A 174 -7.86 -19.28 -21.69
N ARG A 175 -9.15 -19.38 -21.30
CA ARG A 175 -9.87 -20.66 -21.20
C ARG A 175 -10.02 -21.37 -22.54
N LYS A 176 -10.42 -20.63 -23.60
CA LYS A 176 -10.64 -21.18 -24.94
C LYS A 176 -9.35 -21.73 -25.54
N HIS A 177 -8.26 -20.99 -25.40
CA HIS A 177 -6.97 -21.33 -25.98
C HIS A 177 -6.08 -22.17 -25.05
N LYS A 178 -6.51 -22.42 -23.80
CA LYS A 178 -5.79 -23.19 -22.76
C LYS A 178 -4.38 -22.65 -22.51
N ILE A 179 -4.26 -21.33 -22.44
CA ILE A 179 -3.02 -20.60 -22.18
C ILE A 179 -3.14 -19.85 -20.84
N GLU A 180 -2.01 -19.54 -20.23
CA GLU A 180 -1.96 -18.87 -18.92
C GLU A 180 -1.67 -17.37 -19.00
N LYS A 181 -1.26 -16.88 -20.18
CA LYS A 181 -0.71 -15.54 -20.40
C LYS A 181 -1.26 -15.01 -21.71
N LEU A 182 -1.76 -13.79 -21.68
CA LEU A 182 -2.38 -13.12 -22.83
C LEU A 182 -1.72 -11.75 -23.02
N PRO A 183 -0.75 -11.65 -23.94
CA PRO A 183 -0.17 -10.37 -24.34
C PRO A 183 -1.24 -9.46 -24.96
N LEU A 184 -1.22 -8.19 -24.57
CA LEU A 184 -2.05 -7.14 -25.15
C LEU A 184 -1.23 -6.34 -26.16
N VAL A 185 -1.76 -6.18 -27.37
CA VAL A 185 -1.10 -5.46 -28.46
C VAL A 185 -1.99 -4.35 -29.01
N ASP A 186 -1.38 -3.33 -29.61
CA ASP A 186 -2.09 -2.37 -30.45
C ASP A 186 -2.30 -2.90 -31.88
N ASP A 187 -2.97 -2.11 -32.73
CA ASP A 187 -3.29 -2.47 -34.11
C ASP A 187 -2.04 -2.72 -34.99
N GLU A 188 -0.88 -2.20 -34.59
CA GLU A 188 0.39 -2.36 -35.30
C GLU A 188 1.24 -3.53 -34.75
N GLY A 189 0.76 -4.22 -33.71
CA GLY A 189 1.41 -5.37 -33.08
C GLY A 189 2.43 -5.02 -31.99
N TYR A 190 2.45 -3.78 -31.51
CA TYR A 190 3.32 -3.39 -30.39
C TYR A 190 2.76 -3.88 -29.07
N LEU A 191 3.63 -4.42 -28.22
CA LEU A 191 3.26 -4.87 -26.88
C LEU A 191 2.87 -3.67 -26.02
N LYS A 192 1.65 -3.69 -25.47
CA LYS A 192 1.12 -2.66 -24.58
C LYS A 192 0.76 -3.18 -23.20
N GLY A 193 0.57 -4.49 -23.06
CA GLY A 193 0.23 -5.08 -21.78
C GLY A 193 0.34 -6.60 -21.72
N LEU A 194 0.10 -7.16 -20.54
CA LEU A 194 0.05 -8.60 -20.31
C LEU A 194 -1.03 -8.91 -19.25
N ILE A 195 -1.89 -9.87 -19.54
CA ILE A 195 -2.85 -10.43 -18.56
C ILE A 195 -2.44 -11.87 -18.25
N THR A 196 -2.48 -12.26 -16.98
CA THR A 196 -2.19 -13.64 -16.57
C THR A 196 -3.38 -14.29 -15.88
N ILE A 197 -3.49 -15.62 -16.00
CA ILE A 197 -4.53 -16.39 -15.31
C ILE A 197 -4.43 -16.24 -13.79
N LYS A 198 -3.20 -16.10 -13.26
CA LYS A 198 -2.95 -15.89 -11.83
C LYS A 198 -3.58 -14.58 -11.34
N ASP A 199 -3.55 -13.52 -12.13
CA ASP A 199 -4.14 -12.22 -11.75
C ASP A 199 -5.67 -12.28 -11.72
N ILE A 200 -6.28 -13.05 -12.64
CA ILE A 200 -7.72 -13.32 -12.65
C ILE A 200 -8.12 -14.14 -11.42
N GLU A 201 -7.39 -15.24 -11.15
CA GLU A 201 -7.63 -16.10 -9.98
C GLU A 201 -7.53 -15.32 -8.66
N LYS A 202 -6.51 -14.47 -8.52
CA LYS A 202 -6.35 -13.61 -7.34
C LYS A 202 -7.49 -12.60 -7.20
N THR A 203 -7.94 -12.01 -8.30
CA THR A 203 -9.07 -11.06 -8.27
C THR A 203 -10.36 -11.73 -7.81
N ILE A 204 -10.59 -13.00 -8.18
CA ILE A 204 -11.72 -13.80 -7.70
C ILE A 204 -11.52 -14.20 -6.23
N GLN A 205 -10.30 -14.57 -5.85
CA GLN A 205 -9.97 -14.99 -4.48
C GLN A 205 -10.10 -13.83 -3.47
N TYR A 206 -9.70 -12.62 -3.87
CA TYR A 206 -9.65 -11.43 -3.02
C TYR A 206 -10.51 -10.30 -3.60
N PRO A 207 -11.85 -10.44 -3.57
CA PRO A 207 -12.77 -9.47 -4.17
C PRO A 207 -12.73 -8.11 -3.45
N ASN A 208 -12.28 -8.08 -2.20
CA ASN A 208 -12.20 -6.89 -1.36
C ASN A 208 -10.82 -6.24 -1.38
N SER A 209 -9.92 -6.62 -2.29
CA SER A 209 -8.58 -6.05 -2.38
C SER A 209 -8.60 -4.52 -2.50
N ALA A 210 -7.79 -3.83 -1.70
CA ALA A 210 -7.56 -2.40 -1.80
C ALA A 210 -6.52 -2.14 -2.91
N LYS A 211 -6.96 -1.49 -3.99
CA LYS A 211 -6.19 -1.28 -5.21
C LYS A 211 -6.17 0.19 -5.61
N ASP A 212 -5.12 0.60 -6.30
CA ASP A 212 -5.04 1.90 -6.96
C ASP A 212 -5.88 1.93 -8.25
N ASP A 213 -5.90 3.09 -8.90
CA ASP A 213 -6.59 3.35 -10.17
C ASP A 213 -6.11 2.46 -11.34
N LYS A 214 -4.90 1.90 -11.24
CA LYS A 214 -4.31 0.96 -12.19
C LYS A 214 -4.54 -0.50 -11.81
N GLY A 215 -5.28 -0.78 -10.74
CA GLY A 215 -5.59 -2.12 -10.27
C GLY A 215 -4.43 -2.84 -9.56
N ARG A 216 -3.40 -2.10 -9.13
CA ARG A 216 -2.29 -2.61 -8.31
C ARG A 216 -2.64 -2.51 -6.84
N LEU A 217 -2.14 -3.41 -6.00
CA LEU A 217 -2.37 -3.33 -4.55
C LEU A 217 -1.86 -1.99 -3.97
N LEU A 218 -2.60 -1.43 -3.02
CA LEU A 218 -2.19 -0.23 -2.28
C LEU A 218 -1.07 -0.55 -1.29
N VAL A 219 -0.11 0.36 -1.17
CA VAL A 219 1.00 0.27 -0.21
C VAL A 219 1.43 1.66 0.25
N GLY A 220 1.74 1.78 1.54
CA GLY A 220 2.43 2.94 2.07
C GLY A 220 3.84 2.62 2.54
N ALA A 221 4.62 3.66 2.83
CA ALA A 221 5.95 3.51 3.40
C ALA A 221 6.22 4.59 4.44
N ALA A 222 6.86 4.21 5.55
CA ALA A 222 7.26 5.15 6.58
C ALA A 222 8.57 5.85 6.23
N VAL A 223 8.69 7.11 6.65
CA VAL A 223 9.92 7.89 6.56
C VAL A 223 10.19 8.59 7.89
N GLY A 224 11.46 8.95 8.12
CA GLY A 224 11.89 9.67 9.31
C GLY A 224 11.90 11.18 9.11
N ILE A 225 12.77 11.86 9.86
CA ILE A 225 13.05 13.30 9.75
C ILE A 225 14.55 13.57 9.58
N ALA A 226 15.29 12.59 9.08
CA ALA A 226 16.73 12.67 8.83
C ALA A 226 17.03 13.45 7.54
N LYS A 227 18.30 13.81 7.30
CA LYS A 227 18.70 14.62 6.13
C LYS A 227 18.45 13.93 4.79
N ASP A 228 18.55 12.61 4.77
CA ASP A 228 18.31 11.73 3.62
C ASP A 228 16.82 11.43 3.38
N THR A 229 15.90 12.03 4.16
CA THR A 229 14.46 11.74 4.04
C THR A 229 13.90 12.07 2.66
N MET A 230 14.34 13.17 2.04
CA MET A 230 13.84 13.54 0.71
C MET A 230 14.32 12.58 -0.38
N GLU A 231 15.58 12.13 -0.32
CA GLU A 231 16.13 11.10 -1.21
C GLU A 231 15.35 9.77 -1.05
N ARG A 232 15.04 9.40 0.19
CA ARG A 232 14.21 8.24 0.48
C ARG A 232 12.81 8.35 -0.13
N ILE A 233 12.17 9.52 -0.02
CA ILE A 233 10.85 9.75 -0.60
C ILE A 233 10.90 9.68 -2.12
N GLU A 234 11.93 10.25 -2.76
CA GLU A 234 12.14 10.16 -4.21
C GLU A 234 12.17 8.70 -4.68
N ALA A 235 13.00 7.86 -4.05
CA ALA A 235 13.08 6.45 -4.39
C ALA A 235 11.75 5.70 -4.20
N LEU A 236 10.97 6.04 -3.16
CA LEU A 236 9.67 5.43 -2.90
C LEU A 236 8.60 5.88 -3.91
N VAL A 237 8.63 7.15 -4.33
CA VAL A 237 7.76 7.69 -5.37
C VAL A 237 8.08 7.02 -6.71
N ASP A 238 9.35 6.85 -7.06
CA ASP A 238 9.79 6.13 -8.26
C ASP A 238 9.32 4.66 -8.23
N ALA A 239 9.30 4.05 -7.04
CA ALA A 239 8.72 2.71 -6.82
C ALA A 239 7.17 2.69 -6.80
N ASN A 240 6.51 3.82 -7.06
CA ASN A 240 5.04 3.97 -7.09
C ASN A 240 4.34 3.74 -5.74
N VAL A 241 4.92 4.20 -4.64
CA VAL A 241 4.22 4.22 -3.33
C VAL A 241 2.94 5.06 -3.40
N ASP A 242 1.87 4.61 -2.75
CA ASP A 242 0.58 5.31 -2.78
C ASP A 242 0.49 6.40 -1.68
N VAL A 243 1.12 6.16 -0.53
CA VAL A 243 1.13 7.08 0.62
C VAL A 243 2.43 7.04 1.40
N ILE A 244 2.96 8.21 1.78
CA ILE A 244 4.09 8.32 2.69
C ILE A 244 3.60 8.63 4.10
N ALA A 245 4.17 7.96 5.10
CA ALA A 245 3.94 8.25 6.51
C ALA A 245 5.18 8.88 7.16
N VAL A 246 5.13 10.17 7.44
CA VAL A 246 6.16 10.83 8.27
C VAL A 246 5.94 10.38 9.71
N ASP A 247 6.81 9.50 10.18
CA ASP A 247 6.62 8.73 11.39
C ASP A 247 7.70 9.05 12.42
N THR A 248 7.32 9.85 13.42
CA THR A 248 8.15 10.26 14.54
C THR A 248 7.39 10.19 15.87
N ALA A 249 8.12 10.04 16.98
CA ALA A 249 7.52 10.00 18.31
C ALA A 249 6.79 11.30 18.68
N HIS A 250 7.21 12.45 18.12
CA HIS A 250 6.57 13.74 18.38
C HIS A 250 6.40 14.55 17.09
N GLY A 251 5.21 14.43 16.49
CA GLY A 251 4.85 15.08 15.23
C GLY A 251 4.67 16.61 15.35
N HIS A 252 4.39 17.13 16.54
CA HIS A 252 4.21 18.57 16.76
C HIS A 252 5.54 19.33 16.93
N SER A 253 6.54 18.98 16.13
CA SER A 253 7.83 19.68 16.10
C SER A 253 7.98 20.53 14.85
N GLN A 254 8.71 21.64 14.94
CA GLN A 254 8.93 22.53 13.79
C GLN A 254 9.60 21.81 12.61
N ASN A 255 10.49 20.86 12.90
CA ASN A 255 11.17 20.07 11.87
C ASN A 255 10.18 19.22 11.06
N VAL A 256 9.20 18.59 11.74
CA VAL A 256 8.14 17.81 11.07
C VAL A 256 7.24 18.72 10.25
N ILE A 257 6.80 19.85 10.82
CA ILE A 257 5.95 20.82 10.11
C ILE A 257 6.66 21.34 8.84
N ASN A 258 7.95 21.65 8.93
CA ASN A 258 8.74 22.10 7.78
C ASN A 258 8.89 20.99 6.73
N LEU A 259 9.20 19.76 7.16
CA LEU A 259 9.32 18.62 6.27
C LEU A 259 8.00 18.33 5.55
N VAL A 260 6.86 18.36 6.24
CA VAL A 260 5.53 18.16 5.62
C VAL A 260 5.30 19.20 4.51
N LYS A 261 5.60 20.48 4.78
CA LYS A 261 5.51 21.55 3.77
C LYS A 261 6.44 21.31 2.58
N GLU A 262 7.68 20.88 2.86
CA GLU A 262 8.69 20.59 1.83
C GLU A 262 8.24 19.44 0.93
N ILE A 263 7.76 18.33 1.52
CA ILE A 263 7.23 17.17 0.79
C ILE A 263 6.07 17.59 -0.10
N LYS A 264 5.08 18.33 0.43
CA LYS A 264 3.92 18.78 -0.37
C LYS A 264 4.28 19.82 -1.43
N THR A 265 5.35 20.58 -1.24
CA THR A 265 5.87 21.51 -2.26
C THR A 265 6.50 20.73 -3.43
N LYS A 266 7.30 19.70 -3.14
CA LYS A 266 7.99 18.89 -4.15
C LYS A 266 7.06 17.87 -4.83
N PHE A 267 6.16 17.27 -4.06
CA PHE A 267 5.23 16.22 -4.49
C PHE A 267 3.79 16.59 -4.11
N PRO A 268 3.17 17.55 -4.82
CA PRO A 268 1.84 18.07 -4.45
C PRO A 268 0.74 17.01 -4.45
N ASP A 269 0.83 16.04 -5.35
CA ASP A 269 -0.17 14.97 -5.49
C ASP A 269 0.04 13.78 -4.55
N LEU A 270 1.26 13.62 -4.00
CA LEU A 270 1.59 12.53 -3.10
C LEU A 270 0.74 12.61 -1.83
N GLN A 271 0.12 11.50 -1.47
CA GLN A 271 -0.67 11.39 -0.26
C GLN A 271 0.25 11.27 0.95
N LEU A 272 -0.01 12.08 1.97
CA LEU A 272 0.89 12.24 3.11
C LEU A 272 0.17 12.04 4.44
N ILE A 273 0.56 11.00 5.19
CA ILE A 273 0.22 10.81 6.59
C ILE A 273 1.30 11.50 7.44
N ALA A 274 0.91 12.29 8.43
CA ALA A 274 1.84 12.92 9.38
C ALA A 274 1.47 12.60 10.82
N GLY A 275 2.47 12.25 11.63
CA GLY A 275 2.29 12.01 13.06
C GLY A 275 3.60 11.65 13.78
N ASN A 276 3.55 11.24 15.04
CA ASN A 276 2.34 11.07 15.84
C ASN A 276 1.94 12.35 16.58
N VAL A 277 0.64 12.56 16.72
CA VAL A 277 0.06 13.63 17.53
C VAL A 277 -0.92 13.08 18.55
N ALA A 278 -1.29 13.89 19.54
CA ALA A 278 -2.29 13.53 20.54
C ALA A 278 -3.13 14.72 21.02
N THR A 279 -3.08 15.86 20.32
CA THR A 279 -3.83 17.08 20.65
C THR A 279 -4.40 17.74 19.40
N ALA A 280 -5.47 18.52 19.60
CA ALA A 280 -6.09 19.30 18.54
C ALA A 280 -5.12 20.30 17.89
N GLU A 281 -4.29 20.99 18.68
CA GLU A 281 -3.35 21.99 18.17
C GLU A 281 -2.28 21.36 17.26
N ALA A 282 -1.76 20.20 17.67
CA ALA A 282 -0.82 19.44 16.88
C ALA A 282 -1.44 18.95 15.56
N THR A 283 -2.68 18.50 15.64
CA THR A 283 -3.49 18.07 14.48
C THR A 283 -3.65 19.22 13.48
N ARG A 284 -4.11 20.39 13.96
CA ARG A 284 -4.24 21.59 13.14
C ARG A 284 -2.92 21.98 12.49
N ALA A 285 -1.82 22.02 13.25
CA ALA A 285 -0.53 22.44 12.74
C ALA A 285 -0.03 21.57 11.59
N LEU A 286 -0.25 20.24 11.65
CA LEU A 286 0.12 19.32 10.59
C LEU A 286 -0.83 19.38 9.38
N ILE A 287 -2.14 19.58 9.60
CA ILE A 287 -3.10 19.79 8.51
C ILE A 287 -2.76 21.07 7.74
N GLU A 288 -2.51 22.17 8.44
CA GLU A 288 -2.12 23.45 7.83
C GLU A 288 -0.75 23.40 7.15
N ALA A 289 0.11 22.45 7.55
CA ALA A 289 1.37 22.17 6.86
C ALA A 289 1.16 21.41 5.54
N GLY A 290 0.02 20.74 5.37
CA GLY A 290 -0.36 20.02 4.14
C GLY A 290 -0.51 18.51 4.30
N ALA A 291 -0.58 17.97 5.52
CA ALA A 291 -0.87 16.55 5.72
C ALA A 291 -2.27 16.19 5.21
N ASP A 292 -2.39 15.08 4.49
CA ASP A 292 -3.65 14.55 3.94
C ASP A 292 -4.36 13.60 4.92
N CYS A 293 -3.66 13.17 5.97
CA CYS A 293 -4.15 12.32 7.06
C CYS A 293 -3.28 12.49 8.31
N ILE A 294 -3.87 12.37 9.50
CA ILE A 294 -3.18 12.56 10.77
C ILE A 294 -3.09 11.25 11.56
N LYS A 295 -1.88 10.88 11.98
CA LYS A 295 -1.66 9.69 12.81
C LYS A 295 -1.65 10.05 14.30
N VAL A 296 -2.57 9.44 15.05
CA VAL A 296 -2.89 9.82 16.44
C VAL A 296 -2.49 8.71 17.41
N GLY A 297 -1.67 9.07 18.39
CA GLY A 297 -1.29 8.19 19.49
C GLY A 297 0.12 8.48 20.01
N ILE A 298 0.24 8.93 21.26
CA ILE A 298 1.53 9.10 21.94
C ILE A 298 1.49 8.35 23.26
N GLY A 299 2.30 7.29 23.35
CA GLY A 299 2.36 6.40 24.50
C GLY A 299 1.39 5.19 24.57
N PRO A 300 0.33 5.01 23.73
CA PRO A 300 -0.63 3.93 23.93
C PRO A 300 -0.12 2.55 23.49
N GLY A 301 0.92 2.50 22.64
CA GLY A 301 1.46 1.27 22.08
C GLY A 301 1.89 0.25 23.15
N SER A 302 1.68 -1.03 22.85
CA SER A 302 1.93 -2.14 23.78
C SER A 302 3.40 -2.23 24.22
N ILE A 303 4.32 -1.96 23.30
CA ILE A 303 5.78 -1.95 23.54
C ILE A 303 6.33 -0.54 23.83
N CYS A 304 5.49 0.48 23.84
CA CYS A 304 5.91 1.87 23.97
C CYS A 304 6.21 2.22 25.43
N THR A 305 7.45 2.64 25.72
CA THR A 305 7.88 3.00 27.08
C THR A 305 7.75 4.50 27.38
N THR A 306 7.27 5.32 26.43
CA THR A 306 7.22 6.79 26.55
C THR A 306 6.51 7.28 27.80
N ARG A 307 5.40 6.64 28.20
CA ARG A 307 4.68 6.99 29.43
C ARG A 307 5.51 6.77 30.69
N VAL A 308 6.21 5.65 30.77
CA VAL A 308 6.98 5.25 31.96
C VAL A 308 8.30 6.00 32.05
N VAL A 309 8.98 6.19 30.91
CA VAL A 309 10.33 6.78 30.86
C VAL A 309 10.28 8.31 30.80
N ALA A 310 9.43 8.89 29.95
CA ALA A 310 9.36 10.34 29.75
C ALA A 310 8.21 11.00 30.52
N GLY A 311 7.24 10.22 31.04
CA GLY A 311 6.05 10.78 31.68
C GLY A 311 5.07 11.44 30.70
N ILE A 312 5.19 11.13 29.40
CA ILE A 312 4.43 11.81 28.33
C ILE A 312 3.47 10.81 27.67
N GLY A 313 2.23 11.25 27.46
CA GLY A 313 1.23 10.53 26.70
C GLY A 313 -0.17 11.07 26.94
N VAL A 314 -1.14 10.56 26.16
CA VAL A 314 -2.56 10.87 26.33
C VAL A 314 -3.35 9.55 26.25
N PRO A 315 -4.35 9.32 27.12
CA PRO A 315 -5.26 8.19 26.98
C PRO A 315 -5.91 8.13 25.59
N GLN A 316 -5.93 6.94 24.97
CA GLN A 316 -6.06 6.84 23.52
C GLN A 316 -7.43 7.26 22.99
N ILE A 317 -8.53 6.99 23.72
CA ILE A 317 -9.86 7.44 23.30
C ILE A 317 -9.94 8.96 23.29
N THR A 318 -9.44 9.62 24.34
CA THR A 318 -9.37 11.09 24.39
C THR A 318 -8.47 11.65 23.30
N ALA A 319 -7.31 11.04 23.04
CA ALA A 319 -6.42 11.50 21.98
C ALA A 319 -7.10 11.43 20.61
N ILE A 320 -7.76 10.31 20.29
CA ILE A 320 -8.49 10.13 19.03
C ILE A 320 -9.61 11.17 18.93
N TYR A 321 -10.43 11.30 19.97
CA TYR A 321 -11.58 12.21 19.97
C TYR A 321 -11.18 13.68 19.78
N ASP A 322 -10.19 14.17 20.54
CA ASP A 322 -9.72 15.56 20.45
C ASP A 322 -9.10 15.85 19.07
N CYS A 323 -8.34 14.90 18.50
CA CYS A 323 -7.74 15.06 17.17
C CYS A 323 -8.80 14.98 16.07
N ALA A 324 -9.74 14.03 16.14
CA ALA A 324 -10.80 13.86 15.16
C ALA A 324 -11.71 15.09 15.08
N GLN A 325 -12.16 15.62 16.22
CA GLN A 325 -12.97 16.84 16.29
C GLN A 325 -12.30 18.04 15.61
N GLU A 326 -10.97 18.15 15.67
CA GLU A 326 -10.24 19.19 14.97
C GLU A 326 -10.08 18.88 13.49
N ALA A 327 -9.71 17.65 13.14
CA ALA A 327 -9.47 17.23 11.75
C ALA A 327 -10.75 17.25 10.89
N ASP A 328 -11.91 16.95 11.47
CA ASP A 328 -13.22 17.00 10.84
C ASP A 328 -13.55 18.40 10.29
N LYS A 329 -13.07 19.47 10.94
CA LYS A 329 -13.26 20.86 10.47
C LYS A 329 -12.59 21.12 9.12
N TYR A 330 -11.61 20.31 8.75
CA TYR A 330 -10.86 20.38 7.50
C TYR A 330 -11.21 19.21 6.54
N GLY A 331 -12.08 18.29 6.98
CA GLY A 331 -12.40 17.05 6.29
C GLY A 331 -11.15 16.16 6.10
N ILE A 332 -10.28 16.09 7.10
CA ILE A 332 -9.05 15.29 7.07
C ILE A 332 -9.24 14.04 7.96
N PRO A 333 -9.05 12.82 7.43
CA PRO A 333 -9.13 11.59 8.22
C PRO A 333 -8.04 11.50 9.30
N VAL A 334 -8.35 10.77 10.38
CA VAL A 334 -7.36 10.43 11.42
C VAL A 334 -7.19 8.92 11.59
N ILE A 335 -5.97 8.50 11.88
CA ILE A 335 -5.60 7.12 12.19
C ILE A 335 -5.44 6.97 13.69
N ALA A 336 -6.10 5.98 14.29
CA ALA A 336 -5.83 5.56 15.67
C ALA A 336 -4.66 4.57 15.71
N ASP A 337 -3.53 4.98 16.28
CA ASP A 337 -2.29 4.20 16.33
C ASP A 337 -1.93 3.77 17.76
N GLY A 338 -2.01 2.45 17.99
CA GLY A 338 -1.59 1.81 19.23
C GLY A 338 -2.67 1.67 20.32
N GLY A 339 -2.41 0.75 21.25
CA GLY A 339 -3.27 0.50 22.43
C GLY A 339 -4.45 -0.45 22.19
N ILE A 340 -4.70 -0.87 20.95
CA ILE A 340 -5.75 -1.83 20.57
C ILE A 340 -5.30 -3.26 20.93
N LYS A 341 -6.15 -3.99 21.67
CA LYS A 341 -5.89 -5.40 22.05
C LYS A 341 -6.93 -6.35 21.49
N TYR A 342 -8.18 -5.89 21.38
CA TYR A 342 -9.31 -6.69 20.93
C TYR A 342 -10.11 -5.96 19.85
N SER A 343 -10.95 -6.70 19.12
CA SER A 343 -11.84 -6.12 18.08
C SER A 343 -12.80 -5.06 18.63
N GLY A 344 -13.18 -5.15 19.90
CA GLY A 344 -13.96 -4.12 20.57
C GLY A 344 -13.26 -2.76 20.62
N ASP A 345 -11.93 -2.74 20.75
CA ASP A 345 -11.16 -1.49 20.80
C ASP A 345 -11.10 -0.82 19.43
N ILE A 346 -11.06 -1.61 18.35
CA ILE A 346 -11.21 -1.10 16.97
C ILE A 346 -12.54 -0.36 16.83
N THR A 347 -13.62 -0.99 17.29
CA THR A 347 -14.96 -0.40 17.22
C THR A 347 -15.04 0.91 18.02
N LYS A 348 -14.45 0.93 19.22
CA LYS A 348 -14.38 2.14 20.07
C LYS A 348 -13.50 3.24 19.45
N ALA A 349 -12.39 2.89 18.80
CA ALA A 349 -11.52 3.84 18.12
C ALA A 349 -12.26 4.54 16.95
N ILE A 350 -12.96 3.76 16.14
CA ILE A 350 -13.77 4.28 15.03
C ILE A 350 -14.90 5.16 15.58
N ALA A 351 -15.61 4.70 16.62
CA ALA A 351 -16.66 5.48 17.26
C ALA A 351 -16.15 6.78 17.93
N ALA A 352 -14.88 6.81 18.36
CA ALA A 352 -14.23 8.02 18.86
C ALA A 352 -13.83 9.01 17.75
N GLY A 353 -13.97 8.64 16.47
CA GLY A 353 -13.73 9.51 15.33
C GLY A 353 -12.58 9.09 14.40
N ALA A 354 -11.92 7.95 14.66
CA ALA A 354 -10.89 7.47 13.75
C ALA A 354 -11.49 6.90 12.45
N SER A 355 -10.87 7.21 11.32
CA SER A 355 -11.27 6.65 10.02
C SER A 355 -10.62 5.28 9.77
N VAL A 356 -9.42 5.06 10.31
CA VAL A 356 -8.62 3.83 10.17
C VAL A 356 -7.93 3.53 11.51
N VAL A 357 -7.73 2.25 11.83
CA VAL A 357 -6.87 1.83 12.95
C VAL A 357 -5.56 1.22 12.46
N MET A 358 -4.45 1.59 13.09
CA MET A 358 -3.13 1.00 12.85
C MET A 358 -2.81 -0.04 13.92
N LEU A 359 -2.49 -1.26 13.47
CA LEU A 359 -2.19 -2.42 14.33
C LEU A 359 -0.74 -2.87 14.09
N GLY A 360 0.00 -3.10 15.18
CA GLY A 360 1.39 -3.55 15.16
C GLY A 360 1.60 -4.95 15.75
#